data_AF-A0A4Q2IU52-F1
#
_entry.id   AF-A0A4Q2IU52-F1
#
_cell.length_a   1.000
_cell.length_b   1.000
_cell.length_c   1.000
_cell.angle_alpha   90.00
_cell.angle_beta   90.00
_cell.angle_gamma   90.00
#
_symmetry.space_group_name_H-M   'P 1'
#
loop_
_entity.id
_entity.type
_entity.pdbx_description
1 polymer ?
#
loop_
_entity_poly.entity_id
_entity_poly.type
_entity_poly.pdbx_seq_one_letter_code
_entity_poly.pdbx_strand_id
1 'polypeptide(L)'
;MATSARAPIPIALCADDYAQNQAIDDGILHLLSERRLSAVSCFSNSPRWLQRSAPALREAAGDAAGAAAAAADIGLHFNLTEDFGAAAGAPYRLRGLILRSLFTRLDSKSLRQRLNAQLDAFEAGYGRPPAFIDGHQHVHQLPGVRQVLLQVLGARYGDVPVWVRNTVPASAAWRGKPLVLKLLGGAMTATALRGLGIPSNRGFAGVYGFDRADYAACFAEWLQAAAPGMLIMCHPAAAVGDGDEIAAQRPVEYHFLRSPEFLAMLEGAGVRLAPLSGMEMTD
;
A
#
# COMPACT_ATOMS: atom_id res chain seq x y z
N MET A 1 -37.35 21.78 -1.48
CA MET A 1 -37.02 20.34 -1.44
C MET A 1 -35.55 20.24 -1.08
N ALA A 2 -35.22 19.81 0.14
CA ALA A 2 -33.83 19.59 0.52
C ALA A 2 -33.34 18.35 -0.26
N THR A 3 -32.43 18.55 -1.21
CA THR A 3 -31.69 17.45 -1.82
C THR A 3 -30.94 16.75 -0.69
N SER A 4 -31.32 15.52 -0.35
CA SER A 4 -30.54 14.69 0.55
C SER A 4 -29.15 14.53 -0.09
N ALA A 5 -28.15 15.25 0.41
CA ALA A 5 -26.79 15.15 -0.08
C ALA A 5 -26.36 13.69 0.03
N ARG A 6 -25.97 13.10 -1.10
CA ARG A 6 -25.52 11.70 -1.15
C ARG A 6 -24.28 11.58 -0.27
N ALA A 7 -24.23 10.58 0.61
CA ALA A 7 -23.07 10.36 1.46
C ALA A 7 -21.79 10.20 0.61
N PRO A 8 -20.65 10.81 1.01
CA PRO A 8 -19.43 10.72 0.22
C PRO A 8 -18.91 9.29 0.09
N ILE A 9 -18.39 8.95 -1.09
CA ILE A 9 -17.84 7.64 -1.42
C ILE A 9 -16.54 7.42 -0.63
N PRO A 10 -16.45 6.40 0.24
CA PRO A 10 -15.24 6.14 1.00
C PRO A 10 -14.21 5.38 0.15
N ILE A 11 -13.03 5.97 -0.03
CA ILE A 11 -11.88 5.32 -0.66
C ILE A 11 -10.67 5.34 0.26
N ALA A 12 -9.69 4.48 0.01
CA ALA A 12 -8.40 4.53 0.65
C ALA A 12 -7.35 5.19 -0.24
N LEU A 13 -6.50 6.04 0.35
CA LEU A 13 -5.29 6.54 -0.27
C LEU A 13 -4.08 6.04 0.52
N CYS A 14 -3.29 5.18 -0.11
CA CYS A 14 -2.17 4.48 0.50
C CYS A 14 -0.83 5.02 0.00
N ALA A 15 -0.02 5.53 0.92
CA ALA A 15 1.37 5.89 0.62
C ALA A 15 2.27 4.66 0.81
N ASP A 16 3.03 4.32 -0.22
CA ASP A 16 3.97 3.20 -0.21
C ASP A 16 5.39 3.64 0.14
N ASP A 17 6.26 2.65 0.37
CA ASP A 17 7.69 2.80 0.61
C ASP A 17 8.11 3.52 1.92
N TYR A 18 7.22 3.61 2.91
CA TYR A 18 7.60 4.17 4.20
C TYR A 18 8.77 3.37 4.82
N ALA A 19 9.72 4.08 5.45
CA ALA A 19 11.02 3.60 5.93
C ALA A 19 12.08 3.32 4.86
N GLN A 20 11.83 3.56 3.57
CA GLN A 20 12.88 3.40 2.54
C GLN A 20 13.99 4.44 2.71
N ASN A 21 13.64 5.72 2.89
CA ASN A 21 14.60 6.80 3.17
C ASN A 21 13.93 7.94 3.95
N GLN A 22 14.75 8.90 4.44
CA GLN A 22 14.25 9.99 5.28
C GLN A 22 13.28 10.92 4.54
N ALA A 23 13.50 11.22 3.26
CA ALA A 23 12.63 12.14 2.52
C ALA A 23 11.22 11.56 2.32
N ILE A 24 11.12 10.24 2.11
CA ILE A 24 9.85 9.52 2.07
C ILE A 24 9.17 9.55 3.45
N ASP A 25 9.93 9.25 4.52
CA ASP A 25 9.40 9.29 5.89
C ASP A 25 8.81 10.67 6.20
N ASP A 26 9.55 11.74 5.93
CA ASP A 26 9.11 13.12 6.20
C ASP A 26 7.83 13.48 5.42
N GLY A 27 7.78 13.10 4.15
CA GLY A 27 6.62 13.38 3.29
C GLY A 27 5.36 12.64 3.76
N ILE A 28 5.50 11.35 4.06
CA ILE A 28 4.38 10.51 4.51
C ILE A 28 3.89 10.95 5.89
N LEU A 29 4.79 11.19 6.85
CA LEU A 29 4.39 11.62 8.21
C LEU A 29 3.66 12.95 8.18
N HIS A 30 4.09 13.88 7.33
CA HIS A 30 3.41 15.16 7.16
C HIS A 30 2.03 15.01 6.54
N LEU A 31 1.89 14.24 5.46
CA LEU A 31 0.59 14.00 4.85
C LEU A 31 -0.36 13.24 5.80
N LEU A 32 0.17 12.32 6.60
CA LEU A 32 -0.60 11.58 7.61
C LEU A 32 -1.11 12.53 8.71
N SER A 33 -0.27 13.43 9.22
CA SER A 33 -0.67 14.39 10.27
C SER A 33 -1.72 15.40 9.77
N GLU A 34 -1.67 15.76 8.49
CA GLU A 34 -2.69 16.59 7.82
C GLU A 34 -3.94 15.79 7.36
N ARG A 35 -4.04 14.49 7.71
CA ARG A 35 -5.13 13.57 7.31
C ARG A 35 -5.33 13.51 5.79
N ARG A 36 -4.24 13.60 5.05
CA ARG A 36 -4.20 13.47 3.57
C ARG A 36 -4.04 12.03 3.11
N LEU A 37 -3.75 11.11 4.02
CA LEU A 37 -3.61 9.68 3.77
C LEU A 37 -4.56 8.90 4.67
N SER A 38 -4.96 7.72 4.22
CA SER A 38 -5.74 6.77 5.03
C SER A 38 -5.11 5.38 5.10
N ALA A 39 -3.97 5.19 4.46
CA ALA A 39 -3.12 4.02 4.65
C ALA A 39 -1.63 4.36 4.42
N VAL A 40 -0.75 3.62 5.10
CA VAL A 40 0.71 3.70 4.91
C VAL A 40 1.26 2.28 4.86
N SER A 41 2.05 1.97 3.82
CA SER A 41 2.74 0.69 3.69
C SER A 41 4.23 0.80 3.99
N CYS A 42 4.73 -0.05 4.88
CA CYS A 42 6.02 0.13 5.52
C CYS A 42 7.03 -1.00 5.22
N PHE A 43 8.28 -0.63 4.94
CA PHE A 43 9.42 -1.52 4.87
C PHE A 43 9.96 -1.85 6.26
N SER A 44 9.43 -2.89 6.90
CA SER A 44 9.89 -3.30 8.23
C SER A 44 11.30 -3.91 8.25
N ASN A 45 11.82 -4.34 7.10
CA ASN A 45 13.21 -4.78 6.97
C ASN A 45 14.20 -3.65 6.68
N SER A 46 13.76 -2.40 6.64
CA SER A 46 14.65 -1.24 6.57
C SER A 46 15.49 -1.14 7.86
N PRO A 47 16.80 -0.83 7.78
CA PRO A 47 17.64 -0.61 8.96
C PRO A 47 17.16 0.58 9.81
N ARG A 48 16.33 1.47 9.24
CA ARG A 48 15.76 2.63 9.93
C ARG A 48 14.48 2.30 10.69
N TRP A 49 13.83 1.18 10.38
CA TRP A 49 12.48 0.85 10.85
C TRP A 49 12.37 0.92 12.39
N LEU A 50 13.13 0.09 13.10
CA LEU A 50 13.04 -0.01 14.56
C LEU A 50 13.51 1.27 15.29
N GLN A 51 14.51 1.95 14.73
CA GLN A 51 15.19 3.05 15.42
C GLN A 51 14.53 4.41 15.17
N ARG A 52 13.87 4.59 14.04
CA ARG A 52 13.38 5.92 13.59
C ARG A 52 11.96 5.87 13.05
N SER A 53 11.74 5.08 12.00
CA SER A 53 10.50 5.18 11.21
C SER A 53 9.29 4.67 12.00
N ALA A 54 9.38 3.49 12.65
CA ALA A 54 8.24 2.97 13.41
C ALA A 54 7.84 3.84 14.62
N PRO A 55 8.78 4.33 15.47
CA PRO A 55 8.44 5.28 16.53
C PRO A 55 7.75 6.55 16.02
N ALA A 56 8.28 7.17 14.96
CA ALA A 56 7.70 8.39 14.39
C ALA A 56 6.32 8.15 13.78
N LEU A 57 6.11 6.99 13.13
CA LEU A 57 4.81 6.63 12.57
C LEU A 57 3.75 6.41 13.64
N ARG A 58 4.08 5.77 14.76
CA ARG A 58 3.15 5.61 15.90
C ARG A 58 2.71 6.96 16.47
N GLU A 59 3.65 7.90 16.59
CA GLU A 59 3.37 9.25 17.05
C GLU A 59 2.41 9.97 16.08
N ALA A 60 2.72 9.95 14.77
CA ALA A 60 1.91 10.61 13.75
C ALA A 60 0.52 9.97 13.56
N ALA A 61 0.40 8.65 13.70
CA ALA A 61 -0.87 7.93 13.61
C ALA A 61 -1.79 8.18 14.82
N GLY A 62 -1.28 8.80 15.88
CA GLY A 62 -2.05 9.07 17.09
C GLY A 62 -2.35 7.81 17.90
N ASP A 63 -1.55 6.74 17.76
CA ASP A 63 -1.71 5.45 18.45
C ASP A 63 -1.31 5.52 19.95
N ALA A 64 -1.35 6.71 20.55
CA ALA A 64 -1.27 6.85 22.00
C ALA A 64 -2.51 6.18 22.63
N ALA A 65 -2.27 5.28 23.59
CA ALA A 65 -3.31 4.46 24.21
C ALA A 65 -4.53 5.31 24.65
N GLY A 66 -5.69 5.09 24.02
CA GLY A 66 -6.97 5.71 24.40
C GLY A 66 -7.70 6.51 23.30
N ALA A 67 -7.15 6.65 22.09
CA ALA A 67 -7.84 7.35 21.00
C ALA A 67 -8.86 6.46 20.24
N ALA A 68 -9.94 7.06 19.76
CA ALA A 68 -10.94 6.45 18.87
C ALA A 68 -10.29 5.92 17.58
N ALA A 69 -11.03 5.08 16.83
CA ALA A 69 -10.61 4.35 15.62
C ALA A 69 -9.43 4.97 14.83
N ALA A 70 -8.45 4.13 14.46
CA ALA A 70 -7.24 4.52 13.77
C ALA A 70 -7.54 5.40 12.54
N ALA A 71 -6.85 6.53 12.42
CA ALA A 71 -7.04 7.47 11.31
C ALA A 71 -6.53 6.92 9.96
N ALA A 72 -5.64 5.93 9.99
CA ALA A 72 -5.10 5.26 8.81
C ALA A 72 -4.77 3.79 9.11
N ASP A 73 -4.85 2.97 8.07
CA ASP A 73 -4.35 1.60 8.11
C ASP A 73 -2.82 1.59 7.95
N ILE A 74 -2.11 1.00 8.89
CA ILE A 74 -0.65 0.85 8.82
C ILE A 74 -0.31 -0.60 8.52
N GLY A 75 0.38 -0.84 7.41
CA GLY A 75 0.59 -2.17 6.86
C GLY A 75 2.04 -2.50 6.51
N LEU A 76 2.28 -3.78 6.23
CA LEU A 76 3.57 -4.27 5.77
C LEU A 76 3.68 -4.16 4.24
N HIS A 77 4.73 -3.48 3.79
CA HIS A 77 5.16 -3.47 2.40
C HIS A 77 6.14 -4.61 2.14
N PHE A 78 5.62 -5.80 1.84
CA PHE A 78 6.48 -6.99 1.75
C PHE A 78 7.55 -6.84 0.68
N ASN A 79 8.80 -6.83 1.11
CA ASN A 79 9.95 -6.55 0.27
C ASN A 79 10.69 -7.84 -0.13
N LEU A 80 10.98 -7.95 -1.42
CA LEU A 80 11.87 -8.97 -1.99
C LEU A 80 12.91 -8.39 -2.94
N THR A 81 12.87 -7.09 -3.25
CA THR A 81 13.60 -6.50 -4.39
C THR A 81 14.36 -5.22 -4.05
N GLU A 82 13.93 -4.46 -3.05
CA GLU A 82 14.66 -3.29 -2.53
C GLU A 82 15.82 -3.75 -1.63
N ASP A 83 16.99 -3.10 -1.79
CA ASP A 83 18.22 -3.48 -1.10
C ASP A 83 18.43 -2.69 0.18
N PHE A 84 18.15 -3.32 1.32
CA PHE A 84 18.43 -2.78 2.64
C PHE A 84 19.71 -3.35 3.28
N GLY A 85 20.56 -3.96 2.46
CA GLY A 85 21.84 -4.55 2.87
C GLY A 85 21.74 -5.96 3.42
N ALA A 86 22.88 -6.51 3.81
CA ALA A 86 23.04 -7.94 4.13
C ALA A 86 22.10 -8.45 5.23
N ALA A 87 21.78 -7.61 6.24
CA ALA A 87 20.89 -7.97 7.33
C ALA A 87 19.44 -8.21 6.88
N ALA A 88 19.00 -7.57 5.80
CA ALA A 88 17.69 -7.78 5.19
C ALA A 88 17.66 -8.98 4.21
N GLY A 89 18.83 -9.56 3.93
CA GLY A 89 19.05 -10.63 2.96
C GLY A 89 19.10 -10.11 1.52
N ALA A 90 19.88 -10.77 0.66
CA ALA A 90 20.08 -10.35 -0.72
C ALA A 90 18.75 -10.16 -1.48
N PRO A 91 18.54 -9.04 -2.19
CA PRO A 91 17.33 -8.79 -2.95
C PRO A 91 17.31 -9.62 -4.24
N TYR A 92 16.11 -9.94 -4.71
CA TYR A 92 15.92 -10.40 -6.07
C TYR A 92 15.91 -9.21 -7.03
N ARG A 93 16.47 -9.37 -8.23
CA ARG A 93 16.12 -8.47 -9.34
C ARG A 93 14.66 -8.74 -9.74
N LEU A 94 13.85 -7.70 -9.87
CA LEU A 94 12.41 -7.83 -10.17
C LEU A 94 12.13 -8.75 -11.36
N ARG A 95 12.79 -8.50 -12.51
CA ARG A 95 12.63 -9.34 -13.71
C ARG A 95 12.96 -10.82 -13.43
N GLY A 96 14.02 -11.08 -12.66
CA GLY A 96 14.41 -12.43 -12.28
C GLY A 96 13.39 -13.11 -11.36
N LEU A 97 12.81 -12.36 -10.41
CA LEU A 97 11.75 -12.85 -9.53
C LEU A 97 10.48 -13.19 -10.32
N ILE A 98 10.06 -12.32 -11.24
CA ILE A 98 8.90 -12.56 -12.12
C ILE A 98 9.12 -13.83 -12.94
N LEU A 99 10.25 -13.96 -13.64
CA LEU A 99 10.54 -15.15 -14.45
C LEU A 99 10.55 -16.43 -13.60
N ARG A 100 11.17 -16.40 -12.42
CA ARG A 100 11.17 -17.54 -11.51
C ARG A 100 9.76 -17.87 -11.02
N SER A 101 8.94 -16.88 -10.72
CA SER A 101 7.55 -17.11 -10.26
C SER A 101 6.67 -17.77 -11.32
N LEU A 102 6.92 -17.51 -12.61
CA LEU A 102 6.11 -18.01 -13.72
C LEU A 102 6.60 -19.36 -14.26
N PHE A 103 7.92 -19.56 -14.31
CA PHE A 103 8.52 -20.69 -15.03
C PHE A 103 9.26 -21.69 -14.13
N THR A 104 9.56 -21.31 -12.89
CA THR A 104 10.26 -22.19 -11.95
C THR A 104 9.55 -22.23 -10.60
N ARG A 105 10.07 -23.03 -9.66
CA ARG A 105 9.59 -23.00 -8.27
C ARG A 105 10.45 -22.03 -7.48
N LEU A 106 9.82 -21.03 -6.89
CA LEU A 106 10.43 -20.24 -5.83
C LEU A 106 10.61 -21.12 -4.58
N ASP A 107 11.70 -20.92 -3.85
CA ASP A 107 11.90 -21.60 -2.57
C ASP A 107 10.91 -21.07 -1.53
N SER A 108 9.83 -21.83 -1.32
CA SER A 108 8.77 -21.48 -0.38
C SER A 108 9.27 -21.39 1.07
N LYS A 109 10.32 -22.14 1.43
CA LYS A 109 10.89 -22.08 2.79
C LYS A 109 11.61 -20.75 2.99
N SER A 110 12.46 -20.36 2.05
CA SER A 110 13.14 -19.05 2.11
C SER A 110 12.13 -17.88 2.09
N LEU A 111 11.13 -17.93 1.21
CA LEU A 111 10.07 -16.91 1.17
C LEU A 111 9.32 -16.81 2.50
N ARG A 112 8.95 -17.94 3.10
CA ARG A 112 8.26 -17.98 4.40
C ARG A 112 9.12 -17.38 5.51
N GLN A 113 10.42 -17.68 5.52
CA GLN A 113 11.36 -17.12 6.49
C GLN A 113 11.46 -15.60 6.33
N ARG A 114 11.60 -15.10 5.10
CA ARG A 114 11.67 -13.66 4.82
C ARG A 114 10.40 -12.92 5.20
N LEU A 115 9.22 -13.47 4.88
CA LEU A 115 7.94 -12.87 5.25
C LEU A 115 7.77 -12.84 6.78
N ASN A 116 8.04 -13.95 7.47
CA ASN A 116 7.95 -13.96 8.93
C ASN A 116 8.92 -12.98 9.58
N ALA A 117 10.17 -12.90 9.12
CA ALA A 117 11.13 -11.94 9.67
C ALA A 117 10.68 -10.49 9.48
N GLN A 118 10.05 -10.16 8.35
CA GLN A 118 9.46 -8.84 8.12
C GLN A 118 8.23 -8.59 9.01
N LEU A 119 7.38 -9.59 9.25
CA LEU A 119 6.25 -9.46 10.18
C LEU A 119 6.73 -9.31 11.63
N ASP A 120 7.74 -10.08 12.04
CA ASP A 120 8.37 -9.96 13.36
C ASP A 120 8.95 -8.55 13.56
N ALA A 121 9.69 -8.03 12.57
CA ALA A 121 10.24 -6.68 12.62
C ALA A 121 9.15 -5.61 12.63
N PHE A 122 8.08 -5.81 11.86
CA PHE A 122 6.92 -4.90 11.83
C PHE A 122 6.28 -4.81 13.22
N GLU A 123 5.92 -5.95 13.80
CA GLU A 123 5.29 -6.03 15.12
C GLU A 123 6.21 -5.50 16.21
N ALA A 124 7.53 -5.77 16.14
CA ALA A 124 8.50 -5.25 17.10
C ALA A 124 8.64 -3.72 17.04
N GLY A 125 8.58 -3.13 15.85
CA GLY A 125 8.70 -1.67 15.68
C GLY A 125 7.39 -0.93 15.96
N TYR A 126 6.31 -1.39 15.36
CA TYR A 126 5.01 -0.72 15.41
C TYR A 126 4.17 -1.12 16.63
N GLY A 127 4.40 -2.29 17.22
CA GLY A 127 3.78 -2.73 18.46
C GLY A 127 2.47 -3.50 18.32
N ARG A 128 1.98 -3.73 17.10
CA ARG A 128 0.79 -4.53 16.79
C ARG A 128 0.89 -5.20 15.42
N PRO A 129 0.05 -6.20 15.10
CA PRO A 129 -0.06 -6.75 13.76
C PRO A 129 -0.33 -5.66 12.71
N PRO A 130 0.13 -5.85 11.46
CA PRO A 130 -0.21 -4.93 10.38
C PRO A 130 -1.71 -4.95 10.10
N ALA A 131 -2.31 -3.80 9.81
CA ALA A 131 -3.69 -3.73 9.33
C ALA A 131 -3.82 -4.40 7.95
N PHE A 132 -2.75 -4.36 7.15
CA PHE A 132 -2.72 -4.97 5.84
C PHE A 132 -1.34 -5.41 5.36
N ILE A 133 -1.32 -6.24 4.32
CA ILE A 133 -0.11 -6.59 3.60
C ILE A 133 -0.28 -6.30 2.11
N ASP A 134 0.74 -5.65 1.54
CA ASP A 134 0.96 -5.62 0.10
C ASP A 134 2.42 -5.99 -0.20
N GLY A 135 2.94 -5.67 -1.39
CA GLY A 135 4.32 -5.97 -1.73
C GLY A 135 4.93 -4.87 -2.56
N HIS A 136 6.21 -4.58 -2.30
CA HIS A 136 6.98 -3.66 -3.13
C HIS A 136 7.06 -4.19 -4.56
N GLN A 137 6.85 -3.31 -5.53
CA GLN A 137 6.67 -3.66 -6.95
C GLN A 137 5.57 -4.73 -7.17
N HIS A 138 4.62 -4.82 -6.23
CA HIS A 138 3.51 -5.77 -6.20
C HIS A 138 3.94 -7.23 -6.25
N VAL A 139 5.10 -7.58 -5.68
CA VAL A 139 5.63 -8.96 -5.69
C VAL A 139 4.76 -9.97 -4.93
N HIS A 140 3.92 -9.50 -4.00
CA HIS A 140 3.04 -10.33 -3.18
C HIS A 140 2.01 -11.13 -3.99
N GLN A 141 1.66 -10.64 -5.19
CA GLN A 141 0.69 -11.31 -6.07
C GLN A 141 1.30 -12.43 -6.92
N LEU A 142 2.64 -12.48 -7.04
CA LEU A 142 3.33 -13.43 -7.90
C LEU A 142 3.06 -14.87 -7.45
N PRO A 143 2.97 -15.84 -8.38
CA PRO A 143 2.89 -17.25 -8.01
C PRO A 143 4.10 -17.68 -7.16
N GLY A 144 3.90 -18.63 -6.25
CA GLY A 144 4.83 -18.97 -5.18
C GLY A 144 4.77 -18.00 -4.00
N VAL A 145 4.90 -16.70 -4.26
CA VAL A 145 4.85 -15.66 -3.22
C VAL A 145 3.46 -15.55 -2.60
N ARG A 146 2.42 -15.46 -3.43
CA ARG A 146 1.02 -15.43 -2.99
C ARG A 146 0.67 -16.63 -2.10
N GLN A 147 1.07 -17.84 -2.49
CA GLN A 147 0.77 -19.05 -1.72
C GLN A 147 1.42 -18.99 -0.33
N VAL A 148 2.67 -18.54 -0.26
CA VAL A 148 3.38 -18.36 1.02
C VAL A 148 2.70 -17.30 1.88
N LEU A 149 2.33 -16.16 1.28
CA LEU A 149 1.62 -15.09 1.97
C LEU A 149 0.32 -15.58 2.61
N LEU A 150 -0.55 -16.23 1.83
CA LEU A 150 -1.84 -16.71 2.32
C LEU A 150 -1.68 -17.76 3.43
N GLN A 151 -0.69 -18.65 3.31
CA GLN A 151 -0.39 -19.65 4.34
C GLN A 151 0.15 -19.02 5.63
N VAL A 152 0.98 -17.98 5.53
CA VAL A 152 1.48 -17.26 6.71
C VAL A 152 0.37 -16.46 7.37
N LEU A 153 -0.47 -15.76 6.60
CA LEU A 153 -1.62 -15.04 7.14
C LEU A 153 -2.57 -15.97 7.91
N GLY A 154 -2.97 -17.09 7.30
CA GLY A 154 -3.85 -18.06 7.98
C GLY A 154 -3.23 -18.65 9.25
N ALA A 155 -1.91 -18.85 9.28
CA ALA A 155 -1.23 -19.42 10.44
C ALA A 155 -0.95 -18.40 11.56
N ARG A 156 -0.64 -17.14 11.22
CA ARG A 156 -0.21 -16.10 12.16
C ARG A 156 -1.36 -15.20 12.62
N TYR A 157 -2.34 -14.96 11.76
CA TYR A 157 -3.40 -13.96 11.96
C TYR A 157 -4.81 -14.51 11.68
N GLY A 158 -5.05 -15.81 11.90
CA GLY A 158 -6.36 -16.43 11.63
C GLY A 158 -7.55 -15.71 12.28
N ASP A 159 -7.34 -15.10 13.45
CA ASP A 159 -8.36 -14.37 14.21
C ASP A 159 -8.19 -12.84 14.16
N VAL A 160 -7.21 -12.33 13.39
CA VAL A 160 -6.92 -10.90 13.28
C VAL A 160 -7.24 -10.45 11.85
N PRO A 161 -8.12 -9.44 11.65
CA PRO A 161 -8.50 -9.00 10.31
C PRO A 161 -7.36 -8.22 9.63
N VAL A 162 -6.47 -8.94 8.96
CA VAL A 162 -5.40 -8.38 8.11
C VAL A 162 -5.86 -8.42 6.66
N TRP A 163 -6.08 -7.26 6.04
CA TRP A 163 -6.48 -7.21 4.64
C TRP A 163 -5.26 -7.32 3.70
N VAL A 164 -5.47 -7.79 2.47
CA VAL A 164 -4.40 -7.90 1.47
C VAL A 164 -4.72 -7.01 0.27
N ARG A 165 -3.73 -6.24 -0.18
CA ARG A 165 -3.91 -5.41 -1.37
C ARG A 165 -4.17 -6.27 -2.60
N ASN A 166 -5.27 -5.98 -3.27
CA ASN A 166 -5.61 -6.45 -4.59
C ASN A 166 -5.24 -5.38 -5.62
N THR A 167 -4.59 -5.78 -6.71
CA THR A 167 -4.11 -4.90 -7.80
C THR A 167 -5.02 -4.93 -9.03
N VAL A 168 -6.19 -5.59 -8.97
CA VAL A 168 -7.18 -5.55 -10.05
C VAL A 168 -7.64 -4.09 -10.25
N PRO A 169 -7.48 -3.52 -11.47
CA PRO A 169 -7.83 -2.13 -11.75
C PRO A 169 -9.28 -1.80 -11.40
N ALA A 170 -9.52 -0.62 -10.84
CA ALA A 170 -10.87 -0.13 -10.56
C ALA A 170 -11.68 0.09 -11.85
N SER A 171 -11.02 0.49 -12.94
CA SER A 171 -11.64 0.55 -14.26
C SER A 171 -11.09 -0.51 -15.21
N ALA A 172 -12.00 -1.26 -15.84
CA ALA A 172 -11.66 -2.18 -16.91
C ALA A 172 -11.22 -1.48 -18.20
N ALA A 173 -11.36 -0.15 -18.31
CA ALA A 173 -10.90 0.64 -19.44
C ALA A 173 -9.40 0.96 -19.38
N TRP A 174 -8.77 0.91 -18.21
CA TRP A 174 -7.35 1.19 -18.06
C TRP A 174 -6.49 0.11 -18.73
N ARG A 175 -5.47 0.54 -19.48
CA ARG A 175 -4.55 -0.31 -20.27
C ARG A 175 -3.11 -0.06 -19.82
N GLY A 176 -2.14 -0.82 -20.35
CA GLY A 176 -0.72 -0.66 -20.00
C GLY A 176 -0.37 -1.27 -18.64
N LYS A 177 0.36 -0.53 -17.79
CA LYS A 177 0.84 -1.02 -16.48
C LYS A 177 -0.28 -1.58 -15.58
N PRO A 178 -1.46 -0.94 -15.42
CA PRO A 178 -2.58 -1.53 -14.66
C PRO A 178 -3.02 -2.91 -15.17
N LEU A 179 -3.09 -3.09 -16.50
CA LEU A 179 -3.46 -4.37 -17.10
C LEU A 179 -2.36 -5.42 -16.88
N VAL A 180 -1.09 -5.03 -16.97
CA VAL A 180 0.05 -5.92 -16.68
C VAL A 180 -0.04 -6.44 -15.24
N LEU A 181 -0.32 -5.58 -14.26
CA LEU A 181 -0.47 -6.01 -12.86
C LEU A 181 -1.63 -6.99 -12.67
N LYS A 182 -2.78 -6.73 -13.29
CA LYS A 182 -3.93 -7.64 -13.28
C LYS A 182 -3.53 -9.04 -13.78
N LEU A 183 -2.78 -9.10 -14.88
CA LEU A 183 -2.39 -10.34 -15.54
C LEU A 183 -1.22 -11.05 -14.84
N LEU A 184 -0.29 -10.33 -14.22
CA LEU A 184 0.86 -10.90 -13.51
C LEU A 184 0.48 -11.60 -12.21
N GLY A 185 -0.67 -11.27 -11.62
CA GLY A 185 -1.18 -12.02 -10.48
C GLY A 185 -2.41 -11.43 -9.82
N GLY A 186 -2.76 -10.17 -10.08
CA GLY A 186 -3.87 -9.48 -9.41
C GLY A 186 -5.19 -10.25 -9.44
N ALA A 187 -5.61 -10.75 -10.62
CA ALA A 187 -6.86 -11.48 -10.76
C ALA A 187 -6.88 -12.81 -9.97
N MET A 188 -5.76 -13.53 -9.95
CA MET A 188 -5.61 -14.78 -9.21
C MET A 188 -5.55 -14.53 -7.70
N THR A 189 -4.86 -13.48 -7.27
CA THR A 189 -4.85 -13.01 -5.88
C THR A 189 -6.26 -12.65 -5.42
N ALA A 190 -6.99 -11.83 -6.18
CA ALA A 190 -8.36 -11.46 -5.85
C ALA A 190 -9.29 -12.68 -5.70
N THR A 191 -9.13 -13.67 -6.57
CA THR A 191 -9.90 -14.92 -6.51
C THR A 191 -9.57 -15.74 -5.27
N ALA A 192 -8.28 -15.87 -4.95
CA ALA A 192 -7.83 -16.60 -3.76
C ALA A 192 -8.26 -15.92 -2.46
N LEU A 193 -8.18 -14.59 -2.38
CA LEU A 193 -8.61 -13.81 -1.21
C LEU A 193 -10.10 -13.99 -0.94
N ARG A 194 -10.95 -13.86 -1.98
CA ARG A 194 -12.39 -14.14 -1.86
C ARG A 194 -12.67 -15.56 -1.41
N GLY A 195 -12.00 -16.56 -1.99
CA GLY A 195 -12.21 -17.97 -1.64
C GLY A 195 -11.82 -18.31 -0.20
N LEU A 196 -10.94 -17.51 0.42
CA LEU A 196 -10.49 -17.68 1.81
C LEU A 196 -11.16 -16.71 2.79
N GLY A 197 -12.06 -15.84 2.32
CA GLY A 197 -12.67 -14.80 3.15
C GLY A 197 -11.68 -13.75 3.69
N ILE A 198 -10.51 -13.60 3.05
CA ILE A 198 -9.51 -12.60 3.46
C ILE A 198 -9.92 -11.23 2.87
N PRO A 199 -10.09 -10.19 3.70
CA PRO A 199 -10.51 -8.87 3.21
C PRO A 199 -9.50 -8.26 2.22
N SER A 200 -9.98 -7.45 1.27
CA SER A 200 -9.15 -6.79 0.26
C SER A 200 -9.83 -5.54 -0.30
N ASN A 201 -9.06 -4.61 -0.86
CA ASN A 201 -9.64 -3.44 -1.53
C ASN A 201 -10.48 -3.81 -2.77
N ARG A 202 -11.48 -2.96 -3.06
CA ARG A 202 -12.42 -3.08 -4.19
C ARG A 202 -12.01 -2.15 -5.31
N GLY A 203 -11.08 -2.62 -6.14
CA GLY A 203 -10.51 -1.85 -7.22
C GLY A 203 -9.24 -1.11 -6.80
N PHE A 204 -8.32 -0.97 -7.75
CA PHE A 204 -6.99 -0.42 -7.55
C PHE A 204 -6.67 0.65 -8.60
N ALA A 205 -6.07 1.75 -8.16
CA ALA A 205 -5.58 2.87 -8.97
C ALA A 205 -4.24 3.39 -8.42
N GLY A 206 -3.71 4.47 -9.01
CA GLY A 206 -2.38 4.99 -8.64
C GLY A 206 -1.24 4.42 -9.50
N VAL A 207 -1.55 3.66 -10.54
CA VAL A 207 -0.55 3.00 -11.39
C VAL A 207 -0.38 3.79 -12.69
N TYR A 208 0.79 4.39 -12.88
CA TYR A 208 1.10 5.21 -14.06
C TYR A 208 2.60 5.19 -14.42
N GLY A 209 3.04 6.10 -15.28
CA GLY A 209 4.41 6.20 -15.77
C GLY A 209 5.45 6.54 -14.69
N PHE A 210 5.05 7.25 -13.63
CA PHE A 210 5.92 7.94 -12.66
C PHE A 210 6.82 9.02 -13.30
N ASP A 211 6.30 9.67 -14.34
CA ASP A 211 6.99 10.65 -15.19
C ASP A 211 6.05 11.81 -15.58
N ARG A 212 5.04 12.09 -14.75
CA ARG A 212 3.95 13.03 -15.03
C ARG A 212 4.02 14.23 -14.10
N ALA A 213 4.38 15.38 -14.67
CA ALA A 213 4.38 16.66 -13.95
C ALA A 213 2.96 17.07 -13.50
N ASP A 214 1.95 16.80 -14.33
CA ASP A 214 0.54 17.02 -13.99
C ASP A 214 -0.05 15.75 -13.34
N TYR A 215 0.27 15.58 -12.05
CA TYR A 215 -0.25 14.48 -11.24
C TYR A 215 -1.75 14.66 -10.94
N ALA A 216 -2.26 15.89 -10.91
CA ALA A 216 -3.68 16.20 -10.71
C ALA A 216 -4.55 15.59 -11.81
N ALA A 217 -4.12 15.68 -13.08
CA ALA A 217 -4.84 15.03 -14.18
C ALA A 217 -4.92 13.50 -14.03
N CYS A 218 -3.85 12.84 -13.59
CA CYS A 218 -3.87 11.40 -13.28
C CYS A 218 -4.85 11.10 -12.15
N PHE A 219 -4.82 11.90 -11.09
CA PHE A 219 -5.70 11.73 -9.94
C PHE A 219 -7.18 11.92 -10.32
N ALA A 220 -7.49 12.92 -11.16
CA ALA A 220 -8.82 13.17 -11.68
C ALA A 220 -9.37 11.96 -12.46
N GLU A 221 -8.55 11.33 -13.29
CA GLU A 221 -8.92 10.11 -14.02
C GLU A 221 -9.27 8.96 -13.06
N TRP A 222 -8.49 8.80 -11.98
CA TRP A 222 -8.76 7.74 -10.99
C TRP A 222 -10.06 7.98 -10.22
N LEU A 223 -10.38 9.23 -9.87
CA LEU A 223 -11.63 9.57 -9.17
C LEU A 223 -12.87 9.28 -10.00
N GLN A 224 -12.79 9.24 -11.34
CA GLN A 224 -13.92 8.83 -12.19
C GLN A 224 -14.35 7.38 -11.94
N ALA A 225 -13.46 6.54 -11.42
CA ALA A 225 -13.74 5.15 -11.05
C ALA A 225 -14.04 4.96 -9.55
N ALA A 226 -14.20 6.05 -8.79
CA ALA A 226 -14.38 5.99 -7.33
C ALA A 226 -15.58 5.13 -6.95
N ALA A 227 -15.34 4.13 -6.10
CA ALA A 227 -16.34 3.26 -5.52
C ALA A 227 -15.95 2.93 -4.07
N PRO A 228 -16.93 2.59 -3.20
CA PRO A 228 -16.64 2.22 -1.82
C PRO A 228 -15.58 1.12 -1.71
N GLY A 229 -14.53 1.35 -0.93
CA GLY A 229 -13.44 0.40 -0.72
C GLY A 229 -12.38 0.37 -1.83
N MET A 230 -12.46 1.26 -2.82
CA MET A 230 -11.39 1.48 -3.80
C MET A 230 -10.11 1.95 -3.10
N LEU A 231 -8.95 1.52 -3.59
CA LEU A 231 -7.65 1.98 -3.12
C LEU A 231 -6.87 2.67 -4.24
N ILE A 232 -6.37 3.87 -3.94
CA ILE A 232 -5.40 4.60 -4.76
C ILE A 232 -4.04 4.50 -4.07
N MET A 233 -3.01 4.10 -4.80
CA MET A 233 -1.62 4.09 -4.34
C MET A 233 -0.90 5.40 -4.72
N CYS A 234 -0.01 5.88 -3.85
CA CYS A 234 0.89 7.00 -4.11
C CYS A 234 2.28 6.76 -3.49
N HIS A 235 3.27 7.56 -3.91
CA HIS A 235 4.67 7.51 -3.48
C HIS A 235 5.20 8.90 -3.11
N PRO A 236 4.58 9.62 -2.15
CA PRO A 236 5.02 10.96 -1.79
C PRO A 236 6.38 10.96 -1.08
N ALA A 237 7.20 11.98 -1.33
CA ALA A 237 8.38 12.30 -0.53
C ALA A 237 8.54 13.82 -0.43
N ALA A 238 9.04 14.31 0.71
CA ALA A 238 9.24 15.73 0.94
C ALA A 238 10.34 16.34 0.04
N ALA A 239 11.25 15.51 -0.46
CA ALA A 239 12.35 15.89 -1.32
C ALA A 239 12.75 14.71 -2.22
N VAL A 240 13.58 14.97 -3.24
CA VAL A 240 14.19 13.94 -4.08
C VAL A 240 15.17 13.14 -3.22
N GLY A 241 15.01 11.81 -3.18
CA GLY A 241 15.93 10.90 -2.51
C GLY A 241 16.93 10.27 -3.48
N ASP A 242 18.08 9.81 -2.95
CA ASP A 242 19.07 9.07 -3.74
C ASP A 242 18.67 7.60 -3.92
N GLY A 243 19.07 6.99 -5.04
CA GLY A 243 18.98 5.55 -5.27
C GLY A 243 17.58 4.99 -5.57
N ASP A 244 16.60 5.87 -5.81
CA ASP A 244 15.22 5.52 -6.07
C ASP A 244 14.81 5.83 -7.53
N GLU A 245 14.27 4.84 -8.24
CA GLU A 245 13.94 4.93 -9.66
C GLU A 245 12.89 6.01 -9.98
N ILE A 246 12.05 6.36 -9.00
CA ILE A 246 10.98 7.36 -9.16
C ILE A 246 11.23 8.64 -8.35
N ALA A 247 12.47 8.89 -7.93
CA ALA A 247 12.82 9.96 -7.00
C ALA A 247 12.36 11.36 -7.45
N ALA A 248 12.39 11.64 -8.76
CA ALA A 248 11.95 12.91 -9.32
C ALA A 248 10.42 13.12 -9.22
N GLN A 249 9.65 12.03 -9.21
CA GLN A 249 8.19 12.07 -9.18
C GLN A 249 7.63 12.20 -7.76
N ARG A 250 8.33 11.66 -6.76
CA ARG A 250 7.83 11.65 -5.38
C ARG A 250 7.48 13.04 -4.82
N PRO A 251 8.30 14.09 -5.02
CA PRO A 251 7.93 15.45 -4.60
C PRO A 251 6.72 16.00 -5.33
N VAL A 252 6.51 15.62 -6.60
CA VAL A 252 5.34 16.04 -7.37
C VAL A 252 4.06 15.47 -6.74
N GLU A 253 4.06 14.17 -6.41
CA GLU A 253 2.94 13.55 -5.71
C GLU A 253 2.70 14.20 -4.34
N TYR A 254 3.77 14.39 -3.56
CA TYR A 254 3.70 15.04 -2.25
C TYR A 254 3.12 16.46 -2.31
N HIS A 255 3.59 17.30 -3.24
CA HIS A 255 3.10 18.67 -3.38
C HIS A 255 1.63 18.73 -3.78
N PHE A 256 1.20 17.86 -4.69
CA PHE A 256 -0.22 17.75 -5.03
C PHE A 256 -1.05 17.31 -3.82
N LEU A 257 -0.67 16.22 -3.14
CA LEU A 257 -1.43 15.67 -2.00
C LEU A 257 -1.52 16.63 -0.81
N ARG A 258 -0.53 17.51 -0.64
CA ARG A 258 -0.56 18.58 0.37
C ARG A 258 -1.47 19.76 -0.03
N SER A 259 -1.70 19.94 -1.33
CA SER A 259 -2.35 21.14 -1.86
C SER A 259 -3.84 21.26 -1.46
N PRO A 260 -4.40 22.48 -1.44
CA PRO A 260 -5.85 22.68 -1.37
C PRO A 260 -6.60 22.10 -2.56
N GLU A 261 -5.96 22.01 -3.74
CA GLU A 261 -6.55 21.43 -4.96
C GLU A 261 -6.94 19.97 -4.74
N PHE A 262 -6.09 19.18 -4.09
CA PHE A 262 -6.39 17.80 -3.75
C PHE A 262 -7.69 17.67 -2.95
N LEU A 263 -7.88 18.51 -1.92
CA LEU A 263 -9.11 18.50 -1.13
C LEU A 263 -10.34 18.91 -1.96
N ALA A 264 -10.21 19.96 -2.77
CA ALA A 264 -11.28 20.42 -3.66
C ALA A 264 -11.67 19.34 -4.68
N MET A 265 -10.71 18.55 -5.17
CA MET A 265 -10.97 17.42 -6.07
C MET A 265 -11.74 16.29 -5.37
N LEU A 266 -11.39 15.94 -4.14
CA LEU A 266 -12.14 14.95 -3.36
C LEU A 266 -13.58 15.42 -3.11
N GLU A 267 -13.74 16.67 -2.68
CA GLU A 267 -15.06 17.27 -2.43
C GLU A 267 -15.91 17.32 -3.71
N GLY A 268 -15.34 17.81 -4.81
CA GLY A 268 -16.02 17.89 -6.12
C GLY A 268 -16.40 16.52 -6.68
N ALA A 269 -15.63 15.47 -6.38
CA ALA A 269 -15.96 14.09 -6.74
C ALA A 269 -16.94 13.41 -5.76
N GLY A 270 -17.30 14.07 -4.65
CA GLY A 270 -18.12 13.47 -3.59
C GLY A 270 -17.42 12.28 -2.92
N VAL A 271 -16.10 12.35 -2.75
CA VAL A 271 -15.26 11.29 -2.20
C VAL A 271 -14.70 11.71 -0.84
N ARG A 272 -14.52 10.74 0.05
CA ARG A 272 -13.80 10.91 1.32
C ARG A 272 -12.74 9.85 1.50
N LEU A 273 -11.65 10.19 2.17
CA LEU A 273 -10.64 9.21 2.58
C LEU A 273 -11.13 8.43 3.81
N ALA A 274 -10.82 7.13 3.86
CA ALA A 274 -11.04 6.29 5.01
C ALA A 274 -10.13 5.04 4.99
N PRO A 275 -9.75 4.52 6.17
CA PRO A 275 -9.10 3.21 6.27
C PRO A 275 -10.07 2.11 5.81
N LEU A 276 -9.53 1.03 5.25
CA LEU A 276 -10.33 -0.11 4.78
C LEU A 276 -10.70 -1.03 5.94
N SER A 277 -9.88 -1.11 6.99
CA SER A 277 -10.18 -1.93 8.18
C SER A 277 -11.46 -1.52 8.90
N GLY A 278 -11.86 -0.25 8.80
CA GLY A 278 -13.08 0.30 9.37
C GLY A 278 -14.30 0.27 8.44
N MET A 279 -14.19 -0.28 7.23
CA MET A 279 -15.32 -0.43 6.32
C MET A 279 -15.99 -1.78 6.56
N GLU A 280 -17.31 -1.79 6.76
CA GLU A 280 -18.08 -3.02 6.64
C GLU A 280 -18.01 -3.49 5.18
N MET A 281 -17.14 -4.45 4.91
CA MET A 281 -16.96 -5.07 3.61
C MET A 281 -18.10 -6.08 3.38
N THR A 282 -19.34 -5.61 3.27
CA THR A 282 -20.46 -6.47 2.87
C THR A 282 -20.37 -6.73 1.37
N ASP A 283 -20.25 -8.00 0.99
CA ASP A 283 -20.26 -8.48 -0.40
C ASP A 283 -21.57 -8.18 -1.15
#